data_AF-A0A6M9U0X2-F1
#
_entry.id   AF-A0A6M9U0X2-F1
#
_cell.length_a   1.000
_cell.length_b   1.000
_cell.length_c   1.000
_cell.angle_alpha   90.00
_cell.angle_beta   90.00
_cell.angle_gamma   90.00
#
_symmetry.space_group_name_H-M   'P 1'
#
loop_
_entity.id
_entity.type
_entity.pdbx_description
1 polymer ?
#
loop_
_entity_poly.entity_id
_entity_poly.type
_entity_poly.pdbx_seq_one_letter_code
_entity_poly.pdbx_strand_id
1 'polypeptide(L)'
;MIKSLLAVLIAGAAILLSACTSTAQRMAECERQGISKDTCYLAEQNRQNAYNEAAQNAAWANARDAAAGTGIWAKKDAKQHAQAAKAVHAFKWEGMKITIKGEILDVDGVLGALDENEPQAKVYSQGLYTFIYYPAKGKLAVSKEGKFEGYATKIK
;
A
#
# COMPACT_ATOMS: atom_id res chain seq x y z
N MET A 1 -1.04 12.90 41.62
CA MET A 1 -1.60 13.50 40.38
C MET A 1 -0.87 13.05 39.10
N ILE A 2 0.47 12.99 39.08
CA ILE A 2 1.24 12.56 37.89
C ILE A 2 1.01 11.07 37.49
N LYS A 3 0.84 10.17 38.46
CA LYS A 3 0.57 8.74 38.19
C LYS A 3 -0.77 8.48 37.49
N SER A 4 -1.79 9.30 37.74
CA SER A 4 -3.10 9.20 37.09
C SER A 4 -3.08 9.74 35.66
N LEU A 5 -2.24 10.73 35.36
CA LEU A 5 -2.06 11.25 33.99
C LEU A 5 -1.39 10.23 33.06
N LEU A 6 -0.38 9.50 33.56
CA LEU A 6 0.30 8.46 32.78
C LEU A 6 -0.63 7.28 32.43
N ALA A 7 -1.54 6.90 33.34
CA ALA A 7 -2.52 5.85 33.08
C ALA A 7 -3.53 6.24 31.98
N VAL A 8 -3.92 7.52 31.92
CA VAL A 8 -4.84 8.05 30.90
C VAL A 8 -4.17 8.14 29.51
N LEU A 9 -2.88 8.49 29.47
CA LEU A 9 -2.11 8.53 28.21
C LEU A 9 -1.88 7.13 27.61
N ILE A 10 -1.62 6.13 28.45
CA ILE A 10 -1.45 4.73 27.99
C ILE A 10 -2.80 4.14 27.55
N ALA A 11 -3.90 4.48 28.23
CA ALA A 11 -5.25 4.07 27.81
C ALA A 11 -5.69 4.73 26.49
N GLY A 12 -5.31 5.98 26.24
CA GLY A 12 -5.63 6.69 24.99
C GLY A 12 -4.92 6.13 23.75
N ALA A 13 -3.69 5.63 23.90
CA ALA A 13 -2.94 5.03 22.80
C ALA A 13 -3.53 3.70 22.31
N ALA A 14 -4.21 2.95 23.19
CA ALA A 14 -4.83 1.67 22.83
C ALA A 14 -6.06 1.83 21.89
N ILE A 15 -6.70 3.01 21.88
CA ILE A 15 -7.91 3.27 21.08
C ILE A 15 -7.54 3.52 19.60
N LEU A 16 -6.31 3.97 19.33
CA LEU A 16 -5.83 4.26 17.98
C LEU A 16 -5.36 3.02 17.19
N LEU A 17 -5.29 1.85 17.82
CA LEU A 17 -4.96 0.59 17.14
C LEU A 17 -6.19 -0.11 16.50
N SER A 18 -7.38 0.46 16.64
CA SER A 18 -8.62 -0.12 16.09
C SER A 18 -8.80 0.06 14.57
N ALA A 19 -7.83 0.68 13.87
CA ALA A 19 -7.93 0.92 12.44
C ALA A 19 -7.62 -0.32 11.55
N CYS A 20 -7.11 -1.42 12.11
CA CYS A 20 -6.89 -2.67 11.37
C CYS A 20 -8.12 -3.60 11.46
N THR A 21 -9.29 -3.13 11.02
CA THR A 21 -10.46 -4.02 10.88
C THR A 21 -10.49 -4.59 9.47
N SER A 22 -10.70 -5.90 9.36
CA SER A 22 -10.91 -6.56 8.07
C SER A 22 -12.29 -6.26 7.51
N THR A 23 -12.48 -6.48 6.20
CA THR A 23 -13.80 -6.39 5.55
C THR A 23 -14.89 -7.18 6.27
N ALA A 24 -14.59 -8.41 6.69
CA ALA A 24 -15.57 -9.24 7.40
C ALA A 24 -15.99 -8.63 8.76
N GLN A 25 -15.04 -8.03 9.49
CA GLN A 25 -15.34 -7.38 10.77
C GLN A 25 -16.19 -6.13 10.59
N ARG A 26 -15.91 -5.30 9.58
CA ARG A 26 -16.70 -4.09 9.30
C ARG A 26 -18.12 -4.43 8.85
N MET A 27 -18.29 -5.47 8.03
CA MET A 27 -19.61 -5.97 7.64
C MET A 27 -20.41 -6.48 8.85
N ALA A 28 -19.78 -7.29 9.71
CA ALA A 28 -20.43 -7.83 10.90
C ALA A 28 -20.83 -6.75 11.91
N GLU A 29 -19.98 -5.73 12.08
CA GLU A 29 -20.29 -4.58 12.96
C GLU A 29 -21.41 -3.70 12.38
N CYS A 30 -21.41 -3.46 11.07
CA CYS A 30 -22.48 -2.73 10.39
C CYS A 30 -23.84 -3.44 10.54
N GLU A 31 -23.88 -4.75 10.33
CA GLU A 31 -25.11 -5.54 10.52
C GLU A 31 -25.56 -5.56 11.99
N ARG A 32 -24.61 -5.62 12.95
CA ARG A 32 -24.90 -5.52 14.40
C ARG A 32 -25.56 -4.21 14.81
N GLN A 33 -25.34 -3.13 14.06
CA GLN A 33 -25.98 -1.84 14.27
C GLN A 33 -27.42 -1.79 13.71
N GLY A 34 -27.94 -2.90 13.18
CA GLY A 34 -29.28 -3.01 12.61
C GLY A 34 -29.38 -2.46 11.19
N ILE A 35 -28.25 -2.18 10.54
CA ILE A 35 -28.21 -1.73 9.15
C ILE A 35 -28.43 -2.95 8.24
N SER A 36 -29.24 -2.78 7.19
CA SER A 36 -29.46 -3.84 6.20
C SER A 36 -28.15 -4.29 5.56
N LYS A 37 -28.01 -5.59 5.29
CA LYS A 37 -26.84 -6.16 4.60
C LYS A 37 -26.50 -5.46 3.29
N ASP A 38 -27.50 -5.07 2.49
CA ASP A 38 -27.29 -4.37 1.22
C ASP A 38 -26.67 -2.98 1.41
N THR A 39 -27.12 -2.24 2.42
CA THR A 39 -26.54 -0.94 2.78
C THR A 39 -25.11 -1.10 3.30
N CYS A 40 -24.84 -2.12 4.14
CA CYS A 40 -23.48 -2.42 4.58
C CYS A 40 -22.56 -2.77 3.41
N TYR A 41 -23.07 -3.54 2.44
CA TYR A 41 -22.33 -3.90 1.24
C TYR A 41 -22.01 -2.69 0.37
N LEU A 42 -22.98 -1.79 0.15
CA LEU A 42 -22.77 -0.54 -0.59
C LEU A 42 -21.75 0.37 0.10
N ALA A 43 -21.83 0.51 1.43
CA ALA A 43 -20.87 1.28 2.20
C ALA A 43 -19.44 0.74 2.04
N GLU A 44 -19.28 -0.59 2.10
CA GLU A 44 -17.98 -1.24 1.93
C GLU A 44 -17.46 -1.15 0.48
N GLN A 45 -18.35 -1.22 -0.52
CA GLN A 45 -17.98 -1.01 -1.91
C GLN A 45 -17.50 0.44 -2.14
N ASN A 46 -18.21 1.43 -1.60
CA ASN A 46 -17.80 2.84 -1.67
C ASN A 46 -16.44 3.06 -0.99
N ARG A 47 -16.23 2.40 0.15
CA ARG A 47 -14.93 2.45 0.85
C ARG A 47 -13.81 1.90 -0.02
N GLN A 48 -14.00 0.72 -0.62
CA GLN A 48 -13.03 0.13 -1.56
C GLN A 48 -12.72 1.05 -2.74
N ASN A 49 -13.75 1.67 -3.32
CA ASN A 49 -13.58 2.61 -4.42
C ASN A 49 -12.76 3.83 -3.99
N ALA A 50 -13.00 4.37 -2.79
CA ALA A 50 -12.22 5.49 -2.26
C ALA A 50 -10.73 5.16 -2.10
N TYR A 51 -10.38 3.96 -1.63
CA TYR A 51 -8.98 3.52 -1.56
C TYR A 51 -8.36 3.37 -2.95
N ASN A 52 -9.09 2.78 -3.89
CA ASN A 52 -8.61 2.62 -5.27
C ASN A 52 -8.36 3.99 -5.93
N GLU A 53 -9.24 4.96 -5.71
CA GLU A 53 -9.11 6.30 -6.27
C GLU A 53 -7.96 7.07 -5.62
N ALA A 54 -7.83 7.02 -4.30
CA ALA A 54 -6.73 7.66 -3.58
C ALA A 54 -5.36 7.11 -4.02
N ALA A 55 -5.23 5.78 -4.11
CA ALA A 55 -4.01 5.15 -4.56
C ALA A 55 -3.68 5.49 -6.03
N GLN A 56 -4.68 5.52 -6.91
CA GLN A 56 -4.46 5.93 -8.30
C GLN A 56 -4.04 7.39 -8.40
N ASN A 57 -4.69 8.30 -7.67
CA ASN A 57 -4.31 9.72 -7.66
C ASN A 57 -2.87 9.90 -7.17
N ALA A 58 -2.47 9.18 -6.13
CA ALA A 58 -1.09 9.18 -5.64
C ALA A 58 -0.12 8.59 -6.67
N ALA A 59 -0.49 7.51 -7.36
CA ALA A 59 0.31 6.91 -8.44
C ALA A 59 0.51 7.89 -9.61
N TRP A 60 -0.52 8.65 -9.99
CA TRP A 60 -0.42 9.69 -11.02
C TRP A 60 0.46 10.87 -10.58
N ALA A 61 0.32 11.35 -9.34
CA ALA A 61 1.18 12.39 -8.80
C ALA A 61 2.65 11.95 -8.79
N ASN A 62 2.89 10.71 -8.37
CA ASN A 62 4.18 10.04 -8.38
C ASN A 62 4.80 9.95 -9.79
N ALA A 63 4.02 9.55 -10.79
CA ALA A 63 4.45 9.51 -12.19
C ALA A 63 4.78 10.91 -12.74
N ARG A 64 3.97 11.92 -12.41
CA ARG A 64 4.22 13.31 -12.78
C ARG A 64 5.50 13.84 -12.16
N ASP A 65 5.69 13.60 -10.87
CA ASP A 65 6.85 14.08 -10.13
C ASP A 65 8.14 13.40 -10.64
N ALA A 66 8.09 12.10 -10.95
CA ALA A 66 9.18 11.40 -11.60
C ALA A 66 9.56 12.01 -12.97
N ALA A 67 8.57 12.40 -13.78
CA ALA A 67 8.80 13.08 -15.05
C ALA A 67 9.39 14.49 -14.88
N ALA A 68 9.03 15.19 -13.80
CA ALA A 68 9.56 16.49 -13.44
C ALA A 68 10.92 16.43 -12.69
N GLY A 69 11.39 15.25 -12.31
CA GLY A 69 12.61 15.07 -11.51
C GLY A 69 12.47 15.52 -10.06
N THR A 70 11.25 15.64 -9.54
CA THR A 70 10.91 16.08 -8.17
C THR A 70 10.19 14.96 -7.40
N GLY A 71 9.86 15.18 -6.11
CA GLY A 71 9.07 14.23 -5.30
C GLY A 71 9.82 13.00 -4.78
N ILE A 72 9.10 12.02 -4.21
CA ILE A 72 9.65 10.76 -3.63
C ILE A 72 10.41 9.91 -4.68
N TRP A 73 10.16 10.18 -5.96
CA TRP A 73 10.79 9.55 -7.12
C TRP A 73 12.05 10.26 -7.59
N ALA A 74 12.34 11.46 -7.08
CA ALA A 74 13.55 12.19 -7.41
C ALA A 74 14.78 11.40 -6.95
N LYS A 75 15.62 11.02 -7.91
CA LYS A 75 16.94 10.46 -7.59
C LYS A 75 17.71 11.52 -6.80
N LYS A 76 18.09 11.22 -5.55
CA LYS A 76 18.92 12.12 -4.73
C LYS A 76 20.23 12.52 -5.41
N ASP A 77 20.72 11.74 -6.38
CA ASP A 77 21.90 12.08 -7.18
C ASP A 77 21.73 11.56 -8.62
N ALA A 78 21.14 12.35 -9.51
CA ALA A 78 21.02 12.01 -10.93
C ALA A 78 22.34 12.28 -11.69
N LYS A 79 23.36 11.45 -11.51
CA LYS A 79 24.36 11.27 -12.58
C LYS A 79 23.65 10.58 -13.75
N GLN A 80 23.25 11.36 -14.74
CA GLN A 80 22.75 10.86 -16.02
C GLN A 80 23.85 10.04 -16.70
N HIS A 81 23.78 8.72 -16.55
CA HIS A 81 24.38 7.80 -17.50
C HIS A 81 23.25 7.09 -18.24
N ALA A 82 23.34 7.17 -19.56
CA ALA A 82 22.36 6.71 -20.53
C ALA A 82 22.00 5.22 -20.38
N GLN A 83 20.75 4.91 -20.74
CA GLN A 83 20.27 3.63 -21.24
C GLN A 83 20.85 2.36 -20.61
N ALA A 84 20.37 2.01 -19.41
CA ALA A 84 20.26 0.62 -19.02
C ALA A 84 18.77 0.34 -18.80
N ALA A 85 18.19 -0.60 -19.55
CA ALA A 85 16.87 -1.14 -19.25
C ALA A 85 16.93 -1.64 -17.80
N LYS A 86 16.33 -0.91 -16.85
CA LYS A 86 16.36 -1.29 -15.44
C LYS A 86 15.77 -2.69 -15.33
N ALA A 87 16.45 -3.58 -14.62
CA ALA A 87 16.03 -4.96 -14.44
C ALA A 87 14.55 -5.00 -14.02
N VAL A 88 13.74 -5.73 -14.80
CA VAL A 88 12.32 -5.92 -14.50
C VAL A 88 12.23 -7.07 -13.52
N HIS A 89 11.77 -6.81 -12.30
CA HIS A 89 11.44 -7.87 -11.37
C HIS A 89 9.96 -8.18 -11.49
N ALA A 90 9.63 -9.39 -11.92
CA ALA A 90 8.25 -9.85 -12.02
C ALA A 90 7.92 -10.79 -10.84
N PHE A 91 6.71 -10.67 -10.33
CA PHE A 91 6.17 -11.48 -9.24
C PHE A 91 4.73 -11.89 -9.56
N LYS A 92 4.31 -13.03 -9.00
CA LYS A 92 2.94 -13.53 -9.04
C LYS A 92 2.39 -13.60 -7.64
N TRP A 93 1.18 -13.10 -7.45
CA TRP A 93 0.42 -13.21 -6.19
C TRP A 93 -1.07 -13.41 -6.48
N GLU A 94 -1.67 -14.50 -6.03
CA GLU A 94 -3.13 -14.76 -6.14
C GLU A 94 -3.75 -14.43 -7.51
N GLY A 95 -3.04 -14.70 -8.60
CA GLY A 95 -3.49 -14.39 -9.97
C GLY A 95 -3.00 -13.05 -10.54
N MET A 96 -2.60 -12.11 -9.69
CA MET A 96 -2.01 -10.83 -10.08
C MET A 96 -0.57 -10.99 -10.58
N LYS A 97 -0.23 -10.25 -11.63
CA LYS A 97 1.13 -10.08 -12.13
C LYS A 97 1.66 -8.71 -11.69
N ILE A 98 2.67 -8.73 -10.84
CA ILE A 98 3.30 -7.54 -10.30
C ILE A 98 4.66 -7.37 -10.97
N THR A 99 4.94 -6.21 -11.55
CA THR A 99 6.23 -5.90 -12.16
C THR A 99 6.84 -4.65 -11.55
N ILE A 100 8.13 -4.71 -11.26
CA ILE A 100 8.90 -3.60 -10.70
C ILE A 100 9.97 -3.22 -11.71
N LYS A 101 9.89 -1.98 -12.23
CA LYS A 101 10.83 -1.39 -13.19
C LYS A 101 11.51 -0.19 -12.55
N GLY A 102 12.60 -0.47 -11.85
CA GLY A 102 13.33 0.55 -11.09
C GLY A 102 12.60 1.01 -9.84
N GLU A 103 11.95 2.17 -9.95
CA GLU A 103 11.12 2.71 -8.88
C GLU A 103 9.65 2.36 -9.12
N ILE A 104 9.26 2.01 -10.35
CA ILE A 104 7.85 1.89 -10.74
C ILE A 104 7.34 0.50 -10.40
N LEU A 105 6.24 0.40 -9.64
CA LEU A 105 5.49 -0.82 -9.44
C LEU A 105 4.21 -0.77 -10.28
N ASP A 106 3.98 -1.82 -11.06
CA ASP A 106 2.81 -2.04 -11.90
C ASP A 106 2.18 -3.38 -11.50
N VAL A 107 0.87 -3.40 -11.30
CA VAL A 107 0.10 -4.62 -11.05
C VAL A 107 -0.98 -4.70 -12.10
N ASP A 108 -0.89 -5.73 -12.94
CA ASP A 108 -1.83 -5.99 -14.04
C ASP A 108 -2.09 -4.77 -14.95
N GLY A 109 -1.07 -3.92 -15.16
CA GLY A 109 -1.16 -2.72 -16.00
C GLY A 109 -1.60 -1.44 -15.27
N VAL A 110 -1.84 -1.52 -13.95
CA VAL A 110 -2.18 -0.36 -13.12
C VAL A 110 -0.99 -0.01 -12.23
N LEU A 111 -0.63 1.28 -12.20
CA LEU A 111 0.48 1.75 -11.39
C LEU A 111 0.13 1.76 -9.90
N GLY A 112 1.05 1.27 -9.07
CA GLY A 112 1.03 1.46 -7.63
C GLY A 112 1.61 2.82 -7.25
N ALA A 113 1.04 3.45 -6.23
CA ALA A 113 1.65 4.62 -5.60
C ALA A 113 2.87 4.17 -4.79
N LEU A 114 3.98 4.89 -4.86
CA LEU A 114 5.14 4.70 -3.97
C LEU A 114 4.96 5.62 -2.77
N ASP A 115 4.87 5.02 -1.60
CA ASP A 115 4.64 5.70 -0.33
C ASP A 115 5.96 5.89 0.44
N GLU A 116 6.89 4.95 0.31
CA GLU A 116 8.22 5.01 0.93
C GLU A 116 9.30 4.52 -0.03
N ASN A 117 10.40 5.28 -0.13
CA ASN A 117 11.53 4.97 -1.01
C ASN A 117 12.85 4.91 -0.25
N GLU A 118 13.08 3.78 0.41
CA GLU A 118 14.32 3.53 1.14
C GLU A 118 15.19 2.47 0.45
N PRO A 119 16.53 2.51 0.60
CA PRO A 119 17.43 1.53 -0.01
C PRO A 119 17.13 0.08 0.42
N GLN A 120 16.71 -0.12 1.66
CA GLN A 120 16.38 -1.43 2.23
C GLN A 120 14.99 -1.94 1.84
N ALA A 121 14.04 -1.05 1.59
CA ALA A 121 12.66 -1.38 1.34
C ALA A 121 11.93 -0.25 0.60
N LYS A 122 11.08 -0.62 -0.35
CA LYS A 122 10.18 0.31 -1.04
C LYS A 122 8.76 -0.13 -0.80
N VAL A 123 7.91 0.80 -0.37
CA VAL A 123 6.51 0.54 -0.03
C VAL A 123 5.63 1.14 -1.10
N TYR A 124 4.71 0.32 -1.63
CA TYR A 124 3.75 0.74 -2.63
C TYR A 124 2.33 0.44 -2.18
N SER A 125 1.38 1.30 -2.52
CA SER A 125 -0.04 1.08 -2.33
C SER A 125 -0.81 1.02 -3.65
N GLN A 126 -1.79 0.13 -3.70
CA GLN A 126 -2.77 0.05 -4.77
C GLN A 126 -4.09 -0.46 -4.21
N GLY A 127 -5.04 0.46 -4.03
CA GLY A 127 -6.32 0.12 -3.42
C GLY A 127 -6.13 -0.40 -2.00
N LEU A 128 -6.67 -1.59 -1.73
CA LEU A 128 -6.52 -2.26 -0.45
C LEU A 128 -5.18 -2.98 -0.26
N TYR A 129 -4.36 -3.06 -1.30
CA TYR A 129 -3.08 -3.77 -1.25
C TYR A 129 -1.93 -2.83 -0.92
N THR A 130 -1.01 -3.33 -0.11
CA THR A 130 0.30 -2.74 0.12
C THR A 130 1.37 -3.75 -0.25
N PHE A 131 2.30 -3.33 -1.10
CA PHE A 131 3.42 -4.13 -1.58
C PHE A 131 4.72 -3.58 -1.02
N ILE A 132 5.49 -4.41 -0.30
CA ILE A 132 6.78 -4.01 0.26
C ILE A 132 7.87 -4.78 -0.47
N TYR A 133 8.60 -4.09 -1.34
CA TYR A 133 9.71 -4.67 -2.09
C TYR A 133 11.01 -4.50 -1.32
N TYR A 134 11.73 -5.60 -1.08
CA TYR A 134 13.04 -5.61 -0.45
C TYR A 134 14.13 -5.82 -1.51
N PRO A 135 14.81 -4.75 -2.01
CA PRO A 135 15.72 -4.85 -3.15
C PRO A 135 16.88 -5.82 -2.91
N ALA A 136 17.51 -5.73 -1.73
CA ALA A 136 18.65 -6.58 -1.35
C ALA A 136 18.31 -8.08 -1.29
N LYS A 137 17.07 -8.43 -0.93
CA LYS A 137 16.61 -9.82 -0.81
C LYS A 137 15.88 -10.31 -2.06
N GLY A 138 15.51 -9.41 -2.96
CA GLY A 138 14.68 -9.71 -4.13
C GLY A 138 13.31 -10.30 -3.77
N LYS A 139 12.77 -9.97 -2.60
CA LYS A 139 11.48 -10.45 -2.09
C LYS A 139 10.43 -9.35 -2.14
N LEU A 140 9.19 -9.74 -2.36
CA LEU A 140 8.04 -8.84 -2.34
C LEU A 140 7.04 -9.35 -1.30
N ALA A 141 6.84 -8.57 -0.24
CA ALA A 141 5.80 -8.82 0.76
C ALA A 141 4.48 -8.20 0.28
N VAL A 142 3.38 -8.89 0.53
CA VAL A 142 2.02 -8.47 0.18
C VAL A 142 1.19 -8.37 1.45
N SER A 143 0.57 -7.22 1.64
CA SER A 143 -0.40 -6.95 2.69
C SER A 143 -1.72 -6.54 2.04
N LYS A 144 -2.83 -6.97 2.63
CA LYS A 144 -4.19 -6.60 2.22
C LYS A 144 -4.91 -6.03 3.44
N GLU A 145 -5.40 -4.81 3.32
CA GLU A 145 -6.07 -4.10 4.42
C GLU A 145 -5.21 -4.00 5.70
N GLY A 146 -3.90 -3.80 5.54
CA GLY A 146 -2.96 -3.72 6.66
C GLY A 146 -2.60 -5.07 7.29
N LYS A 147 -3.16 -6.18 6.80
CA LYS A 147 -2.81 -7.54 7.23
C LYS A 147 -1.80 -8.16 6.27
N PHE A 148 -0.65 -8.57 6.79
CA PHE A 148 0.34 -9.30 6.01
C PHE A 148 -0.23 -10.66 5.57
N GLU A 149 -0.28 -10.89 4.26
CA GLU A 149 -0.81 -12.12 3.67
C GLU A 149 0.31 -13.07 3.21
N GLY A 150 1.49 -12.55 2.84
CA GLY A 150 2.63 -13.39 2.52
C GLY A 150 3.65 -12.75 1.58
N TYR A 151 4.48 -13.59 0.96
CA TYR A 151 5.47 -13.18 -0.04
C TYR A 151 5.06 -13.63 -1.44
N ALA A 152 5.13 -12.70 -2.41
CA ALA A 152 4.88 -13.01 -3.81
C ALA A 152 5.98 -13.89 -4.41
N THR A 153 5.56 -14.78 -5.31
CA THR A 153 6.46 -15.70 -5.99
C THR A 153 7.13 -14.98 -7.14
N LYS A 154 8.46 -14.94 -7.15
CA LYS A 154 9.22 -14.31 -8.24
C LYS A 154 9.04 -15.11 -9.54
N ILE A 155 8.67 -14.40 -10.60
CA ILE A 155 8.61 -14.93 -11.97
C ILE A 155 9.98 -14.64 -12.59
N LYS A 156 10.60 -15.67 -13.19
CA LYS A 156 11.85 -15.52 -13.94
C LYS A 156 11.62 -14.80 -15.26
#